data_AF-A0A7Y4ZQF6-F1
#
_entry.id   AF-A0A7Y4ZQF6-F1
#
_cell.length_a   1.000
_cell.length_b   1.000
_cell.length_c   1.000
_cell.angle_alpha   90.00
_cell.angle_beta   90.00
_cell.angle_gamma   90.00
#
_symmetry.space_group_name_H-M   'P 1'
#
loop_
_entity.id
_entity.type
_entity.pdbx_description
1 polymer ?
#
loop_
_entity_poly.entity_id
_entity_poly.type
_entity_poly.pdbx_seq_one_letter_code
_entity_poly.pdbx_strand_id
1 'polypeptide(L)'
;MTSRKLILGLGATVGLAATVACRTGESGAPGASSSASASVAAPSSATATATTANAAATRLALPAHTGAVKPHGTAEPVIALSDPSVAAGEPTATPTSVGLPTVDFGAPGPLAITGYPHALGTGMRDYATYMGYSKDGKSVVACGSMAPLSAKGDEKGNVCFVNEGGATKRVGLETGGESPFVGPALASALKTLKEGHPHDLVFTPAAATLMPPPIAGNWRYARDIVLQVSGSGGALKFGGQYAKEEVVYPVSLSAKSSSPDMPFSGDWNGILQNPAGDELALLGHFFCMEWCNDVVITRLSHDRIASYVYNDTGFRHHKAKEYTASRDLFLKATWANPKAPLPPYNLACAYALLGDATNAEKALRLAIAVAGDKVKARAKKDADFKSVLGAKWFKDLTG
;
A
#
# COMPACT_ATOMS: atom_id res chain seq x y z
N MET A 1 58.69 -20.13 27.39
CA MET A 1 58.55 -18.82 28.06
C MET A 1 58.16 -17.81 27.00
N THR A 2 57.04 -17.09 26.98
CA THR A 2 55.82 -16.99 27.81
C THR A 2 54.92 -16.07 26.96
N SER A 3 53.83 -16.54 26.34
CA SER A 3 52.43 -16.43 26.81
C SER A 3 51.96 -15.04 27.29
N ARG A 4 50.99 -14.45 26.57
CA ARG A 4 49.83 -13.60 26.99
C ARG A 4 49.02 -13.35 25.69
N LYS A 5 47.80 -13.85 25.41
CA LYS A 5 46.50 -14.00 26.10
C LYS A 5 45.78 -12.68 26.41
N LEU A 6 44.73 -12.36 25.63
CA LEU A 6 43.45 -11.70 26.02
C LEU A 6 42.48 -11.75 24.80
N ILE A 7 41.48 -12.63 24.75
CA ILE A 7 40.07 -12.57 25.26
C ILE A 7 39.22 -11.54 24.48
N LEU A 8 38.36 -11.97 23.54
CA LEU A 8 36.95 -12.42 23.66
C LEU A 8 35.96 -11.27 23.88
N GLY A 9 35.28 -10.87 22.79
CA GLY A 9 34.05 -10.07 22.81
C GLY A 9 32.94 -10.85 22.11
N LEU A 10 32.02 -11.41 22.89
CA LEU A 10 30.78 -12.01 22.41
C LEU A 10 29.86 -10.90 21.86
N GLY A 11 29.61 -10.89 20.56
CA GLY A 11 28.50 -10.17 19.95
C GLY A 11 27.25 -11.04 20.00
N ALA A 12 26.35 -10.77 20.94
CA ALA A 12 25.03 -11.40 21.01
C ALA A 12 24.19 -10.97 19.80
N THR A 13 23.91 -11.90 18.90
CA THR A 13 22.96 -11.70 17.80
C THR A 13 21.56 -11.93 18.37
N VAL A 14 20.79 -10.86 18.55
CA VAL A 14 19.36 -10.95 18.87
C VAL A 14 18.63 -11.42 17.62
N GLY A 15 18.38 -12.72 17.53
CA GLY A 15 17.49 -13.30 16.53
C GLY A 15 16.06 -12.89 16.84
N LEU A 16 15.46 -12.05 15.99
CA LEU A 16 14.03 -11.76 16.03
C LEU A 16 13.27 -13.02 15.57
N ALA A 17 12.86 -13.84 16.52
CA ALA A 17 11.96 -14.96 16.25
C ALA A 17 10.54 -14.40 16.03
N ALA A 18 10.05 -14.48 14.80
CA ALA A 18 8.63 -14.29 14.51
C ALA A 18 7.85 -15.45 15.13
N THR A 19 7.39 -15.27 16.37
CA THR A 19 6.47 -16.21 17.01
C THR A 19 5.08 -15.97 16.44
N VAL A 20 4.70 -16.76 15.43
CA VAL A 20 3.30 -16.85 14.99
C VAL A 20 2.57 -17.63 16.07
N ALA A 21 1.85 -16.92 16.93
CA ALA A 21 1.00 -17.51 17.95
C ALA A 21 -0.19 -18.21 17.28
N CYS A 22 -0.21 -19.54 17.30
CA CYS A 22 -1.37 -20.36 17.03
C CYS A 22 -2.40 -20.14 18.15
N ARG A 23 -3.51 -19.46 17.84
CA ARG A 23 -4.69 -19.46 18.70
C ARG A 23 -5.59 -20.61 18.26
N THR A 24 -5.71 -21.63 19.11
CA THR A 24 -6.68 -22.71 18.98
C THR A 24 -8.08 -22.15 19.21
N GLY A 25 -8.94 -22.19 18.19
CA GLY A 25 -10.35 -21.82 18.30
C GLY A 25 -11.18 -23.03 18.72
N GLU A 26 -11.97 -22.88 19.79
CA GLU A 26 -13.11 -23.74 20.08
C GLU A 26 -14.33 -23.28 19.26
N SER A 27 -14.99 -24.26 18.65
CA SER A 27 -16.15 -24.13 17.79
C SER A 27 -17.45 -23.98 18.61
N GLY A 28 -18.21 -22.91 18.36
CA GLY A 28 -19.59 -22.77 18.78
C GLY A 28 -20.45 -22.24 17.62
N ALA A 29 -21.35 -23.07 17.11
CA ALA A 29 -22.30 -22.76 16.04
C ALA A 29 -23.71 -22.45 16.65
N PRO A 30 -24.75 -22.08 15.88
CA PRO A 30 -25.28 -20.72 15.88
C PRO A 30 -26.73 -20.60 16.35
N GLY A 31 -27.10 -19.41 16.83
CA GLY A 31 -28.49 -19.01 17.08
C GLY A 31 -29.06 -18.21 15.91
N ALA A 32 -30.12 -18.75 15.28
CA ALA A 32 -30.90 -18.08 14.26
C ALA A 32 -31.77 -16.96 14.84
N SER A 33 -31.94 -15.86 14.10
CA SER A 33 -33.17 -15.07 14.16
C SER A 33 -33.48 -14.46 12.80
N SER A 34 -34.73 -14.60 12.41
CA SER A 34 -35.35 -14.19 11.16
C SER A 34 -36.04 -12.83 11.31
N SER A 35 -35.97 -11.99 10.28
CA SER A 35 -37.06 -11.05 9.96
C SER A 35 -36.95 -10.56 8.51
N ALA A 36 -38.00 -10.86 7.73
CA ALA A 36 -38.41 -10.15 6.53
C ALA A 36 -38.96 -8.75 6.92
N SER A 37 -39.16 -7.71 6.10
CA SER A 37 -39.65 -7.63 4.72
C SER A 37 -39.42 -6.21 4.14
N ALA A 38 -39.39 -6.12 2.81
CA ALA A 38 -39.91 -5.07 1.91
C ALA A 38 -39.62 -3.57 2.17
N SER A 39 -39.13 -2.85 1.16
CA SER A 39 -39.93 -2.35 0.02
C SER A 39 -39.08 -1.46 -0.89
N VAL A 40 -39.47 -1.44 -2.17
CA VAL A 40 -38.86 -0.73 -3.29
C VAL A 40 -39.41 0.69 -3.35
N ALA A 41 -38.55 1.69 -3.47
CA ALA A 41 -38.93 3.02 -3.97
C ALA A 41 -37.81 3.57 -4.86
N ALA A 42 -38.13 3.76 -6.13
CA ALA A 42 -37.30 4.48 -7.09
C ALA A 42 -37.45 6.00 -6.89
N PRO A 43 -36.39 6.82 -7.07
CA PRO A 43 -36.56 8.25 -7.22
C PRO A 43 -36.65 8.64 -8.69
N SER A 44 -37.67 9.44 -8.96
CA SER A 44 -37.95 10.17 -10.19
C SER A 44 -36.84 11.16 -10.56
N SER A 45 -36.53 11.22 -11.85
CA SER A 45 -35.70 12.22 -12.51
C SER A 45 -36.27 13.63 -12.35
N ALA A 46 -35.54 14.50 -11.65
CA ALA A 46 -35.77 15.94 -11.63
C ALA A 46 -34.71 16.65 -12.48
N THR A 47 -35.15 17.29 -13.55
CA THR A 47 -34.36 18.13 -14.44
C THR A 47 -34.05 19.45 -13.74
N ALA A 48 -32.78 19.74 -13.47
CA ALA A 48 -32.34 21.01 -12.89
C ALA A 48 -31.88 21.98 -13.99
N THR A 49 -32.56 23.10 -14.13
CA THR A 49 -32.22 24.24 -14.98
C THR A 49 -31.06 25.01 -14.35
N ALA A 50 -29.92 25.10 -15.05
CA ALA A 50 -28.77 25.86 -14.59
C ALA A 50 -29.02 27.37 -14.73
N THR A 51 -29.01 28.09 -13.60
CA THR A 51 -28.98 29.56 -13.58
C THR A 51 -27.56 29.98 -13.18
N THR A 52 -26.87 30.67 -14.08
CA THR A 52 -25.53 31.23 -13.84
C THR A 52 -25.62 32.46 -12.93
N ALA A 53 -25.19 32.33 -11.67
CA ALA A 53 -24.96 33.46 -10.78
C ALA A 53 -23.45 33.67 -10.62
N ASN A 54 -22.96 34.80 -11.11
CA ASN A 54 -21.60 35.30 -10.86
C ASN A 54 -21.54 35.80 -9.41
N ALA A 55 -20.88 35.04 -8.52
CA ALA A 55 -20.60 35.47 -7.15
C ALA A 55 -19.11 35.80 -7.02
N ALA A 56 -18.81 37.09 -6.84
CA ALA A 56 -17.48 37.55 -6.46
C ALA A 56 -17.19 37.08 -5.02
N ALA A 57 -16.17 36.23 -4.86
CA ALA A 57 -15.76 35.73 -3.56
C ALA A 57 -14.99 36.82 -2.78
N THR A 58 -15.62 37.38 -1.75
CA THR A 58 -14.94 38.21 -0.74
C THR A 58 -14.10 37.30 0.15
N ARG A 59 -12.77 37.42 0.06
CA ARG A 59 -11.82 36.70 0.94
C ARG A 59 -11.86 37.32 2.34
N LEU A 60 -12.33 36.57 3.33
CA LEU A 60 -12.10 36.88 4.74
C LEU A 60 -10.63 36.57 5.09
N ALA A 61 -9.87 37.59 5.48
CA ALA A 61 -8.51 37.44 5.97
C ALA A 61 -8.54 36.87 7.39
N LEU A 62 -8.03 35.65 7.56
CA LEU A 62 -7.78 35.04 8.87
C LEU A 62 -6.45 35.56 9.45
N PRO A 63 -6.30 35.67 10.78
CA PRO A 63 -5.08 36.13 11.42
C PRO A 63 -3.90 35.18 11.14
N ALA A 64 -2.76 35.75 10.76
CA ALA A 64 -1.52 35.00 10.54
C ALA A 64 -0.86 34.63 11.87
N HIS A 65 -0.72 33.32 12.15
CA HIS A 65 0.07 32.83 13.26
C HIS A 65 1.55 32.77 12.86
N THR A 66 2.39 33.65 13.42
CA THR A 66 3.83 33.77 13.12
C THR A 66 4.72 33.00 14.10
N GLY A 67 4.21 31.95 14.73
CA GLY A 67 5.01 31.10 15.61
C GLY A 67 6.05 30.31 14.82
N ALA A 68 7.33 30.42 15.19
CA ALA A 68 8.38 29.61 14.59
C ALA A 68 8.09 28.12 14.84
N VAL A 69 7.61 27.43 13.81
CA VAL A 69 7.39 25.98 13.83
C VAL A 69 8.75 25.32 14.01
N LYS A 70 8.98 24.67 15.16
CA LYS A 70 10.17 23.84 15.34
C LYS A 70 10.18 22.80 14.22
N PRO A 71 11.32 22.54 13.56
CA PRO A 71 11.39 21.48 12.58
C PRO A 71 10.98 20.17 13.24
N HIS A 72 9.84 19.64 12.84
CA HIS A 72 9.44 18.29 13.22
C HIS A 72 10.49 17.34 12.67
N GLY A 73 11.00 16.45 13.51
CA GLY A 73 11.78 15.32 13.02
C GLY A 73 10.97 14.62 11.93
N THR A 74 11.62 14.23 10.83
CA THR A 74 10.96 13.50 9.74
C THR A 74 10.24 12.30 10.34
N ALA A 75 8.90 12.25 10.25
CA ALA A 75 8.18 11.07 10.67
C ALA A 75 8.67 9.92 9.80
N GLU A 76 9.24 8.88 10.41
CA GLU A 76 9.56 7.68 9.66
C GLU A 76 8.24 7.00 9.31
N PRO A 77 7.91 6.86 8.02
CA PRO A 77 6.71 6.15 7.63
C PRO A 77 6.88 4.69 8.00
N VAL A 78 6.06 4.19 8.93
CA VAL A 78 6.00 2.76 9.21
C VAL A 78 5.09 2.14 8.16
N ILE A 79 5.68 1.82 7.00
CA ILE A 79 5.05 0.98 6.00
C ILE A 79 5.24 -0.46 6.47
N ALA A 80 4.29 -0.99 7.23
CA ALA A 80 4.21 -2.41 7.51
C ALA A 80 3.62 -3.12 6.28
N LEU A 81 4.39 -3.16 5.19
CA LEU A 81 4.27 -4.29 4.27
C LEU A 81 4.87 -5.48 5.01
N SER A 82 4.26 -6.65 4.92
CA SER A 82 4.87 -7.90 5.35
C SER A 82 6.17 -8.11 4.55
N ASP A 83 7.25 -7.55 5.09
CA ASP A 83 8.65 -7.50 4.64
C ASP A 83 8.93 -7.47 3.12
N PRO A 84 9.10 -6.29 2.50
CA PRO A 84 9.50 -6.13 1.09
C PRO A 84 10.98 -6.39 0.78
N SER A 85 11.85 -6.50 1.80
CA SER A 85 13.26 -6.18 1.60
C SER A 85 14.11 -7.41 1.26
N VAL A 86 13.93 -7.92 0.05
CA VAL A 86 15.06 -8.49 -0.68
C VAL A 86 15.12 -7.71 -2.00
N ALA A 87 16.15 -6.89 -2.17
CA ALA A 87 16.54 -6.38 -3.47
C ALA A 87 16.95 -7.58 -4.33
N ALA A 88 15.97 -8.29 -4.87
CA ALA A 88 16.18 -9.43 -5.71
C ALA A 88 16.77 -8.91 -7.02
N GLY A 89 18.00 -9.34 -7.34
CA GLY A 89 18.45 -9.31 -8.73
C GLY A 89 17.36 -9.95 -9.60
N GLU A 90 17.19 -9.48 -10.84
CA GLU A 90 16.09 -9.95 -11.69
C GLU A 90 16.09 -11.48 -11.73
N PRO A 91 15.05 -12.14 -11.20
CA PRO A 91 15.03 -13.59 -11.20
C PRO A 91 14.99 -14.06 -12.64
N THR A 92 15.96 -14.90 -13.00
CA THR A 92 16.04 -15.50 -14.35
C THR A 92 14.90 -16.48 -14.60
N ALA A 93 14.25 -16.98 -13.55
CA ALA A 93 13.12 -17.89 -13.62
C ALA A 93 11.78 -17.14 -13.53
N THR A 94 10.83 -17.52 -14.38
CA THR A 94 9.44 -17.09 -14.40
C THR A 94 8.51 -18.32 -14.32
N PRO A 95 7.21 -18.16 -14.01
CA PRO A 95 6.26 -19.28 -13.99
C PRO A 95 6.25 -20.05 -15.32
N THR A 96 6.34 -19.34 -16.44
CA THR A 96 6.46 -19.92 -17.78
C THR A 96 7.75 -20.72 -17.94
N SER A 97 8.90 -20.18 -17.52
CA SER A 97 10.19 -20.85 -17.73
C SER A 97 10.33 -22.14 -16.92
N VAL A 98 9.58 -22.30 -15.83
CA VAL A 98 9.51 -23.55 -15.06
C VAL A 98 8.34 -24.45 -15.45
N GLY A 99 7.52 -24.05 -16.43
CA GLY A 99 6.40 -24.85 -16.94
C GLY A 99 5.26 -25.04 -15.94
N LEU A 100 4.96 -24.03 -15.11
CA LEU A 100 3.75 -24.02 -14.27
C LEU A 100 2.49 -23.84 -15.14
N PRO A 101 1.32 -24.35 -14.70
CA PRO A 101 0.06 -24.11 -15.40
C PRO A 101 -0.21 -22.61 -15.56
N THR A 102 -0.75 -22.21 -16.71
CA THR A 102 -1.10 -20.82 -16.98
C THR A 102 -2.33 -20.40 -16.19
N VAL A 103 -2.43 -19.10 -15.92
CA VAL A 103 -3.58 -18.49 -15.24
C VAL A 103 -4.22 -17.48 -16.17
N ASP A 104 -5.54 -17.59 -16.34
CA ASP A 104 -6.34 -16.54 -16.94
C ASP A 104 -6.88 -15.62 -15.84
N PHE A 105 -6.56 -14.32 -15.92
CA PHE A 105 -7.12 -13.28 -15.05
C PHE A 105 -8.35 -12.58 -15.65
N GLY A 106 -8.72 -12.95 -16.88
CA GLY A 106 -9.78 -12.32 -17.64
C GLY A 106 -9.31 -11.04 -18.33
N ALA A 107 -10.27 -10.38 -19.00
CA ALA A 107 -10.02 -9.05 -19.55
C ALA A 107 -9.81 -8.04 -18.41
N PRO A 108 -8.87 -7.10 -18.55
CA PRO A 108 -8.77 -5.96 -17.64
C PRO A 108 -10.10 -5.22 -17.55
N GLY A 109 -10.50 -4.84 -16.34
CA GLY A 109 -11.73 -4.08 -16.08
C GLY A 109 -11.41 -2.73 -15.43
N PRO A 110 -12.42 -1.86 -15.22
CA PRO A 110 -12.21 -0.57 -14.57
C PRO A 110 -11.69 -0.75 -13.15
N LEU A 111 -10.77 0.13 -12.74
CA LEU A 111 -10.26 0.16 -11.37
C LEU A 111 -11.30 0.82 -10.46
N ALA A 112 -11.90 0.04 -9.56
CA ALA A 112 -12.86 0.51 -8.56
C ALA A 112 -12.34 0.22 -7.14
N ILE A 113 -12.48 1.19 -6.24
CA ILE A 113 -12.04 1.08 -4.85
C ILE A 113 -13.25 1.33 -3.94
N THR A 114 -13.62 0.35 -3.14
CA THR A 114 -14.67 0.53 -2.14
C THR A 114 -14.16 1.44 -1.01
N GLY A 115 -14.94 2.47 -0.68
CA GLY A 115 -14.59 3.47 0.35
C GLY A 115 -13.78 4.67 -0.17
N TYR A 116 -13.55 4.78 -1.49
CA TYR A 116 -12.84 5.90 -2.11
C TYR A 116 -13.48 6.30 -3.46
N PRO A 117 -13.51 7.59 -3.84
CA PRO A 117 -13.15 8.73 -3.00
C PRO A 117 -14.21 8.98 -1.91
N HIS A 118 -13.81 9.63 -0.82
CA HIS A 118 -14.74 10.15 0.17
C HIS A 118 -14.46 11.62 0.42
N ALA A 119 -15.49 12.35 0.83
CA ALA A 119 -15.36 13.76 1.14
C ALA A 119 -14.45 13.97 2.36
N LEU A 120 -13.44 14.81 2.20
CA LEU A 120 -12.53 15.22 3.26
C LEU A 120 -13.08 16.50 3.90
N GLY A 121 -13.33 16.48 5.21
CA GLY A 121 -13.81 17.66 5.92
C GLY A 121 -12.75 18.76 5.94
N THR A 122 -13.10 19.98 5.49
CA THR A 122 -12.19 21.12 5.63
C THR A 122 -12.25 21.70 7.05
N GLY A 123 -11.20 22.42 7.45
CA GLY A 123 -11.01 22.90 8.81
C GLY A 123 -9.55 23.23 9.02
N MET A 124 -8.98 22.85 10.17
CA MET A 124 -7.53 22.99 10.43
C MET A 124 -6.68 21.94 9.72
N ARG A 125 -7.29 21.06 8.91
CA ARG A 125 -6.59 20.01 8.17
C ARG A 125 -6.02 20.59 6.87
N ASP A 126 -4.72 20.80 6.83
CA ASP A 126 -4.05 21.30 5.62
C ASP A 126 -3.68 20.12 4.69
N TYR A 127 -4.69 19.54 4.04
CA TYR A 127 -4.49 18.50 3.05
C TYR A 127 -3.56 18.97 1.91
N ALA A 128 -2.84 18.03 1.28
CA ALA A 128 -2.24 18.31 -0.01
C ALA A 128 -3.34 18.54 -1.04
N THR A 129 -3.41 19.74 -1.61
CA THR A 129 -4.43 20.12 -2.60
C THR A 129 -3.98 19.89 -4.03
N TYR A 130 -2.69 19.68 -4.26
CA TYR A 130 -2.10 19.50 -5.59
C TYR A 130 -1.13 18.32 -5.60
N MET A 131 -1.45 17.26 -6.33
CA MET A 131 -0.69 16.00 -6.28
C MET A 131 -0.59 15.34 -7.65
N GLY A 132 0.37 14.47 -7.88
CA GLY A 132 0.55 13.87 -9.19
C GLY A 132 1.85 13.09 -9.35
N TYR A 133 1.91 12.34 -10.43
CA TYR A 133 3.14 11.71 -10.89
C TYR A 133 3.98 12.69 -11.71
N SER A 134 5.31 12.54 -11.66
CA SER A 134 6.20 13.10 -12.65
C SER A 134 5.85 12.57 -14.05
N LYS A 135 6.27 13.29 -15.08
CA LYS A 135 6.03 12.91 -16.48
C LYS A 135 6.52 11.50 -16.84
N ASP A 136 7.61 11.05 -16.21
CA ASP A 136 8.18 9.72 -16.40
C ASP A 136 7.64 8.66 -15.41
N GLY A 137 6.70 9.04 -14.53
CA GLY A 137 6.12 8.16 -13.52
C GLY A 137 7.09 7.73 -12.42
N LYS A 138 8.32 8.25 -12.37
CA LYS A 138 9.34 7.85 -11.38
C LYS A 138 9.19 8.52 -10.02
N SER A 139 8.48 9.64 -9.94
CA SER A 139 8.27 10.35 -8.69
C SER A 139 6.79 10.68 -8.51
N VAL A 140 6.33 10.64 -7.26
CA VAL A 140 5.02 11.13 -6.85
C VAL A 140 5.24 12.34 -5.96
N VAL A 141 4.48 13.41 -6.22
CA VAL A 141 4.56 14.63 -5.44
C VAL A 141 3.17 14.99 -4.93
N ALA A 142 3.08 15.50 -3.70
CA ALA A 142 1.86 16.04 -3.12
C ALA A 142 2.18 17.34 -2.38
N CYS A 143 1.57 18.44 -2.78
CA CYS A 143 1.80 19.78 -2.27
C CYS A 143 0.52 20.37 -1.67
N GLY A 144 0.68 21.16 -0.62
CA GLY A 144 -0.40 21.86 0.05
C GLY A 144 0.07 23.19 0.64
N SER A 145 -0.87 24.01 1.06
CA SER A 145 -0.60 25.25 1.79
C SER A 145 -0.85 24.99 3.28
N MET A 146 0.21 24.93 4.08
CA MET A 146 0.16 24.79 5.54
C MET A 146 0.35 26.14 6.28
N ALA A 147 0.22 27.27 5.57
CA ALA A 147 0.24 28.61 6.16
C ALA A 147 -0.54 29.61 5.27
N PRO A 148 -1.18 30.65 5.84
CA PRO A 148 -1.85 31.68 5.05
C PRO A 148 -0.88 32.34 4.06
N LEU A 149 -1.21 32.25 2.78
CA LEU A 149 -0.36 32.62 1.65
C LEU A 149 -0.27 34.14 1.47
N SER A 150 0.94 34.70 1.44
CA SER A 150 1.17 36.09 1.02
C SER A 150 2.31 36.28 0.01
N ALA A 151 3.05 35.22 -0.39
CA ALA A 151 4.12 35.35 -1.36
C ALA A 151 3.68 35.03 -2.81
N LYS A 152 4.21 35.81 -3.75
CA LYS A 152 3.95 35.67 -5.19
C LYS A 152 4.65 34.42 -5.72
N GLY A 153 3.88 33.43 -6.18
CA GLY A 153 4.39 32.13 -6.65
C GLY A 153 3.94 30.92 -5.82
N ASP A 154 3.33 31.16 -4.65
CA ASP A 154 2.92 30.12 -3.69
C ASP A 154 1.52 29.53 -3.96
N GLU A 155 0.93 29.80 -5.12
CA GLU A 155 -0.45 29.44 -5.46
C GLU A 155 -0.74 27.93 -5.40
N LYS A 156 0.31 27.10 -5.32
CA LYS A 156 0.22 25.64 -5.32
C LYS A 156 0.79 24.97 -4.05
N GLY A 157 1.24 25.73 -3.06
CA GLY A 157 1.67 25.23 -1.75
C GLY A 157 3.03 25.73 -1.27
N ASN A 158 3.23 25.71 0.04
CA ASN A 158 4.49 26.08 0.73
C ASN A 158 5.27 24.86 1.24
N VAL A 159 4.73 23.66 1.00
CA VAL A 159 5.32 22.39 1.36
C VAL A 159 4.86 21.31 0.38
N CYS A 160 5.77 20.42 0.05
CA CYS A 160 5.51 19.25 -0.78
C CYS A 160 6.10 17.99 -0.13
N PHE A 161 5.52 16.86 -0.48
CA PHE A 161 5.95 15.53 -0.10
C PHE A 161 6.30 14.78 -1.38
N VAL A 162 7.50 14.24 -1.46
CA VAL A 162 8.06 13.62 -2.67
C VAL A 162 8.41 12.16 -2.38
N ASN A 163 7.97 11.24 -3.23
CA ASN A 163 8.32 9.83 -3.19
C ASN A 163 8.91 9.37 -4.52
N GLU A 164 10.16 8.92 -4.49
CA GLU A 164 10.93 8.47 -5.67
C GLU A 164 11.16 6.94 -5.64
N GLY A 165 10.25 6.18 -5.01
CA GLY A 165 10.38 4.72 -4.83
C GLY A 165 10.95 4.29 -3.48
N GLY A 166 11.03 5.20 -2.51
CA GLY A 166 11.54 4.94 -1.16
C GLY A 166 10.65 5.57 -0.07
N ALA A 167 11.28 6.08 0.98
CA ALA A 167 10.58 6.87 2.00
C ALA A 167 10.08 8.21 1.41
N THR A 168 8.99 8.71 1.97
CA THR A 168 8.47 10.04 1.61
C THR A 168 9.39 11.12 2.17
N LYS A 169 9.79 12.06 1.33
CA LYS A 169 10.62 13.23 1.69
C LYS A 169 9.73 14.47 1.78
N ARG A 170 9.77 15.17 2.90
CA ARG A 170 9.13 16.49 3.05
C ARG A 170 10.09 17.57 2.58
N VAL A 171 9.63 18.45 1.69
CA VAL A 171 10.36 19.63 1.21
C VAL A 171 9.49 20.87 1.44
N GLY A 172 10.05 21.92 2.05
CA GLY A 172 9.30 23.12 2.42
C GLY A 172 10.01 24.39 2.01
N LEU A 173 9.48 25.53 2.46
CA LEU A 173 10.16 26.81 2.38
C LEU A 173 11.50 26.74 3.13
N GLU A 174 12.50 27.41 2.58
CA GLU A 174 13.79 27.60 3.22
C GLU A 174 13.77 28.86 4.08
N THR A 175 14.49 28.82 5.20
CA THR A 175 14.68 29.97 6.07
C THR A 175 15.99 30.68 5.71
N GLY A 176 15.91 31.91 5.22
CA GLY A 176 17.08 32.76 4.99
C GLY A 176 16.65 34.22 4.78
N GLY A 177 17.32 35.15 5.47
CA GLY A 177 16.93 36.57 5.48
C GLY A 177 15.71 36.85 6.37
N GLU A 178 14.95 37.90 6.03
CA GLU A 178 13.80 38.37 6.83
C GLU A 178 12.48 37.60 6.56
N SER A 179 12.44 36.71 5.57
CA SER A 179 11.21 36.01 5.19
C SER A 179 11.50 34.61 4.61
N PRO A 180 10.61 33.62 4.84
CA PRO A 180 10.69 32.33 4.17
C PRO A 180 10.64 32.48 2.66
N PHE A 181 11.38 31.65 1.92
CA PHE A 181 11.39 31.67 0.46
C PHE A 181 11.32 30.25 -0.14
N VAL A 182 10.92 30.16 -1.41
CA VAL A 182 10.87 28.89 -2.15
C VAL A 182 12.29 28.50 -2.57
N GLY A 183 12.87 27.54 -1.85
CA GLY A 183 14.17 26.98 -2.16
C GLY A 183 14.17 26.06 -3.38
N PRO A 184 15.37 25.65 -3.89
CA PRO A 184 15.49 24.80 -5.08
C PRO A 184 14.75 23.47 -4.97
N ALA A 185 14.71 22.85 -3.79
CA ALA A 185 14.03 21.56 -3.59
C ALA A 185 12.50 21.67 -3.77
N LEU A 186 11.88 22.69 -3.15
CA LEU A 186 10.45 22.95 -3.29
C LEU A 186 10.11 23.39 -4.72
N ALA A 187 10.93 24.26 -5.32
CA ALA A 187 10.78 24.67 -6.72
C ALA A 187 10.82 23.47 -7.67
N SER A 188 11.73 22.53 -7.45
CA SER A 188 11.84 21.29 -8.22
C SER A 188 10.57 20.44 -8.08
N ALA A 189 10.07 20.21 -6.87
CA ALA A 189 8.85 19.44 -6.63
C ALA A 189 7.62 20.07 -7.31
N LEU A 190 7.46 21.39 -7.21
CA LEU A 190 6.39 22.13 -7.88
C LEU A 190 6.51 22.04 -9.41
N LYS A 191 7.73 22.12 -9.95
CA LYS A 191 8.00 21.93 -11.37
C LYS A 191 7.61 20.52 -11.82
N THR A 192 7.98 19.48 -11.05
CA THR A 192 7.60 18.09 -11.33
C THR A 192 6.09 17.91 -11.46
N LEU A 193 5.30 18.53 -10.59
CA LEU A 193 3.83 18.49 -10.70
C LEU A 193 3.30 19.24 -11.92
N LYS A 194 3.83 20.43 -12.21
CA LYS A 194 3.39 21.24 -13.36
C LYS A 194 3.67 20.57 -14.70
N GLU A 195 4.79 19.85 -14.81
CA GLU A 195 5.21 19.19 -16.05
C GLU A 195 4.72 17.74 -16.16
N GLY A 196 4.19 17.17 -15.07
CA GLY A 196 3.76 15.79 -14.96
C GLY A 196 2.26 15.58 -15.19
N HIS A 197 1.67 14.76 -14.34
CA HIS A 197 0.26 14.40 -14.35
C HIS A 197 -0.42 14.87 -13.06
N PRO A 198 -0.71 16.18 -12.95
CA PRO A 198 -1.27 16.74 -11.75
C PRO A 198 -2.78 16.46 -11.62
N HIS A 199 -3.20 16.39 -10.36
CA HIS A 199 -4.56 16.29 -9.91
C HIS A 199 -4.76 17.31 -8.77
N ASP A 200 -5.81 18.11 -8.87
CA ASP A 200 -6.24 19.00 -7.79
C ASP A 200 -7.32 18.29 -6.94
N LEU A 201 -7.34 18.57 -5.64
CA LEU A 201 -8.53 18.31 -4.83
C LEU A 201 -9.65 19.27 -5.25
N VAL A 202 -10.86 18.76 -5.40
CA VAL A 202 -12.01 19.60 -5.77
C VAL A 202 -12.67 20.13 -4.50
N PHE A 203 -12.55 21.44 -4.26
CA PHE A 203 -13.25 22.08 -3.15
C PHE A 203 -14.74 22.23 -3.46
N THR A 204 -15.59 21.81 -2.52
CA THR A 204 -17.05 21.95 -2.59
C THR A 204 -17.48 22.95 -1.51
N PRO A 205 -17.70 24.24 -1.86
CA PRO A 205 -17.97 25.28 -0.88
C PRO A 205 -19.18 25.01 0.00
N ALA A 206 -20.27 24.50 -0.58
CA ALA A 206 -21.52 24.26 0.13
C ALA A 206 -21.39 23.24 1.27
N ALA A 207 -20.46 22.29 1.15
CA ALA A 207 -20.22 21.24 2.14
C ALA A 207 -19.00 21.53 3.02
N ALA A 208 -18.19 22.54 2.69
CA ALA A 208 -16.86 22.72 3.28
C ALA A 208 -16.06 21.40 3.24
N THR A 209 -16.01 20.78 2.06
CA THR A 209 -15.28 19.53 1.85
C THR A 209 -14.35 19.62 0.66
N LEU A 210 -13.25 18.87 0.71
CA LEU A 210 -12.40 18.58 -0.43
C LEU A 210 -12.71 17.17 -0.94
N MET A 211 -12.79 17.00 -2.25
CA MET A 211 -12.97 15.69 -2.86
C MET A 211 -11.67 15.25 -3.55
N PRO A 212 -11.10 14.10 -3.15
CA PRO A 212 -10.00 13.47 -3.88
C PRO A 212 -10.39 13.14 -5.32
N PRO A 213 -9.43 13.18 -6.26
CA PRO A 213 -9.71 12.80 -7.64
C PRO A 213 -10.20 11.33 -7.69
N PRO A 214 -11.24 11.03 -8.48
CA PRO A 214 -11.60 9.65 -8.73
C PRO A 214 -10.43 8.96 -9.44
N ILE A 215 -10.26 7.67 -9.16
CA ILE A 215 -9.29 6.87 -9.91
C ILE A 215 -9.90 6.46 -11.24
N ALA A 216 -9.20 6.78 -12.32
CA ALA A 216 -9.50 6.30 -13.66
C ALA A 216 -8.41 5.30 -14.06
N GLY A 217 -8.79 4.26 -14.80
CA GLY A 217 -7.84 3.27 -15.26
C GLY A 217 -8.45 1.88 -15.39
N ASN A 218 -7.72 1.01 -16.07
CA ASN A 218 -8.03 -0.40 -16.10
C ASN A 218 -7.09 -1.16 -15.17
N TRP A 219 -7.57 -2.29 -14.67
CA TRP A 219 -6.87 -3.15 -13.76
C TRP A 219 -7.01 -4.59 -14.22
N ARG A 220 -5.86 -5.25 -14.44
CA ARG A 220 -5.77 -6.63 -14.92
C ARG A 220 -6.53 -7.63 -14.04
N TYR A 221 -6.66 -7.34 -12.74
CA TYR A 221 -7.23 -8.26 -11.76
C TYR A 221 -8.67 -7.91 -11.37
N ALA A 222 -9.31 -6.95 -12.06
CA ALA A 222 -10.63 -6.43 -11.72
C ALA A 222 -11.77 -7.46 -11.79
N ARG A 223 -11.60 -8.56 -12.53
CA ARG A 223 -12.59 -9.66 -12.57
C ARG A 223 -12.69 -10.38 -11.21
N ASP A 224 -11.55 -10.50 -10.53
CA ASP A 224 -11.38 -11.41 -9.41
C ASP A 224 -11.28 -10.66 -8.08
N ILE A 225 -10.72 -9.45 -8.08
CA ILE A 225 -10.44 -8.67 -6.89
C ILE A 225 -11.19 -7.32 -6.95
N VAL A 226 -11.80 -6.94 -5.83
CA VAL A 226 -12.31 -5.58 -5.58
C VAL A 226 -11.36 -4.88 -4.62
N LEU A 227 -10.80 -3.73 -4.99
CA LEU A 227 -9.94 -2.96 -4.09
C LEU A 227 -10.77 -2.31 -2.99
N GLN A 228 -10.17 -2.19 -1.81
CA GLN A 228 -10.81 -1.56 -0.66
C GLN A 228 -9.82 -0.72 0.12
N VAL A 229 -10.32 0.39 0.64
CA VAL A 229 -9.68 1.15 1.70
C VAL A 229 -10.43 0.99 3.01
N SER A 230 -9.72 1.06 4.11
CA SER A 230 -10.29 1.23 5.43
C SER A 230 -9.34 2.02 6.32
N GLY A 231 -9.73 2.20 7.58
CA GLY A 231 -8.95 2.94 8.55
C GLY A 231 -9.42 4.38 8.72
N SER A 232 -9.20 4.86 9.92
CA SER A 232 -9.30 6.24 10.38
C SER A 232 -8.37 6.35 11.58
N GLY A 233 -8.04 7.56 12.03
CA GLY A 233 -7.10 7.70 13.13
C GLY A 233 -5.66 7.38 12.71
N GLY A 234 -4.87 6.72 13.56
CA GLY A 234 -3.41 6.60 13.36
C GLY A 234 -2.95 5.69 12.21
N ALA A 235 -3.86 4.96 11.55
CA ALA A 235 -3.49 4.05 10.46
C ALA A 235 -4.56 3.96 9.37
N LEU A 236 -4.11 4.03 8.12
CA LEU A 236 -4.92 3.84 6.93
C LEU A 236 -4.54 2.52 6.28
N LYS A 237 -5.54 1.74 5.86
CA LYS A 237 -5.33 0.39 5.32
C LYS A 237 -5.82 0.31 3.88
N PHE A 238 -5.00 -0.28 3.02
CA PHE A 238 -5.32 -0.49 1.61
C PHE A 238 -5.12 -1.96 1.25
N GLY A 239 -6.03 -2.47 0.43
CA GLY A 239 -6.00 -3.87 0.04
C GLY A 239 -7.09 -4.26 -0.94
N GLY A 240 -7.52 -5.52 -0.87
CA GLY A 240 -8.53 -6.03 -1.77
C GLY A 240 -9.22 -7.27 -1.26
N GLN A 241 -10.35 -7.55 -1.87
CA GLN A 241 -11.22 -8.69 -1.59
C GLN A 241 -11.27 -9.59 -2.82
N TYR A 242 -10.91 -10.86 -2.66
CA TYR A 242 -11.10 -11.86 -3.72
C TYR A 242 -12.52 -12.42 -3.64
N ALA A 243 -13.28 -12.30 -4.72
CA ALA A 243 -14.68 -12.73 -4.77
C ALA A 243 -15.50 -12.20 -3.57
N LYS A 244 -15.99 -13.09 -2.69
CA LYS A 244 -16.76 -12.75 -1.48
C LYS A 244 -16.02 -13.10 -0.18
N GLU A 245 -14.73 -13.37 -0.26
CA GLU A 245 -13.89 -13.72 0.90
C GLU A 245 -13.67 -12.50 1.81
N GLU A 246 -13.11 -12.70 3.00
CA GLU A 246 -12.73 -11.57 3.86
C GLU A 246 -11.61 -10.73 3.21
N VAL A 247 -11.67 -9.40 3.41
CA VAL A 247 -10.71 -8.45 2.83
C VAL A 247 -9.29 -8.70 3.35
N VAL A 248 -8.30 -8.57 2.47
CA VAL A 248 -6.88 -8.60 2.82
C VAL A 248 -6.34 -7.18 2.75
N TYR A 249 -5.75 -6.66 3.83
CA TYR A 249 -5.09 -5.35 3.86
C TYR A 249 -3.57 -5.50 3.96
N PRO A 250 -2.86 -5.75 2.83
CA PRO A 250 -1.41 -5.94 2.85
C PRO A 250 -0.64 -4.64 3.12
N VAL A 251 -1.31 -3.49 3.08
CA VAL A 251 -0.68 -2.18 3.19
C VAL A 251 -1.35 -1.43 4.33
N SER A 252 -0.52 -0.98 5.27
CA SER A 252 -0.89 -0.01 6.29
C SER A 252 0.00 1.21 6.15
N LEU A 253 -0.60 2.38 5.96
CA LEU A 253 0.07 3.66 6.09
C LEU A 253 -0.14 4.19 7.50
N SER A 254 0.94 4.67 8.10
CA SER A 254 0.89 5.39 9.37
C SER A 254 2.03 6.39 9.40
N ALA A 255 1.82 7.48 10.13
CA ALA A 255 2.86 8.44 10.46
C ALA A 255 3.16 8.32 11.96
N LYS A 256 4.44 8.40 12.32
CA LYS A 256 4.84 8.45 13.72
C LYS A 256 4.68 9.87 14.23
N SER A 257 3.82 10.07 15.24
CA SER A 257 3.65 11.40 15.82
C SER A 257 4.96 11.85 16.48
N SER A 258 5.30 13.12 16.29
CA SER A 258 6.41 13.76 17.01
C SER A 258 6.12 13.95 18.50
N SER A 259 4.84 13.79 18.91
CA SER A 259 4.41 13.77 20.30
C SER A 259 3.63 12.49 20.60
N PRO A 260 4.03 11.67 21.58
CA PRO A 260 3.33 10.43 21.92
C PRO A 260 1.89 10.68 22.40
N ASP A 261 1.60 11.87 22.93
CA ASP A 261 0.29 12.23 23.49
C ASP A 261 -0.68 12.78 22.43
N MET A 262 -0.22 12.97 21.18
CA MET A 262 -1.04 13.50 20.08
C MET A 262 -1.19 12.44 18.99
N PRO A 263 -2.24 11.60 19.06
CA PRO A 263 -2.49 10.60 18.04
C PRO A 263 -2.87 11.29 16.72
N PHE A 264 -2.33 10.77 15.62
CA PHE A 264 -2.73 11.21 14.29
C PHE A 264 -4.16 10.79 13.97
N SER A 265 -4.87 11.66 13.26
CA SER A 265 -6.04 11.33 12.47
C SER A 265 -5.66 11.29 11.00
N GLY A 266 -5.71 10.10 10.43
CA GLY A 266 -5.42 9.81 9.03
C GLY A 266 -6.67 9.88 8.17
N ASP A 267 -6.54 10.43 6.96
CA ASP A 267 -7.50 10.32 5.87
C ASP A 267 -6.76 10.05 4.54
N TRP A 268 -7.48 9.47 3.58
CA TRP A 268 -6.94 9.26 2.24
C TRP A 268 -6.93 10.56 1.45
N ASN A 269 -5.77 11.20 1.36
CA ASN A 269 -5.60 12.44 0.60
C ASN A 269 -5.75 12.20 -0.90
N GLY A 270 -5.30 11.04 -1.40
CA GLY A 270 -5.45 10.66 -2.79
C GLY A 270 -4.97 9.24 -3.07
N ILE A 271 -5.55 8.61 -4.09
CA ILE A 271 -5.06 7.37 -4.69
C ILE A 271 -4.91 7.62 -6.19
N LEU A 272 -3.68 7.58 -6.68
CA LEU A 272 -3.34 7.99 -8.04
C LEU A 272 -2.79 6.78 -8.79
N GLN A 273 -3.20 6.61 -10.04
CA GLN A 273 -2.59 5.65 -10.96
C GLN A 273 -1.41 6.31 -11.68
N ASN A 274 -0.30 5.58 -11.82
CA ASN A 274 0.83 6.09 -12.60
C ASN A 274 0.48 6.16 -14.11
N PRO A 275 1.24 6.92 -14.92
CA PRO A 275 0.93 7.07 -16.34
C PRO A 275 0.98 5.75 -17.15
N ALA A 276 1.77 4.78 -16.69
CA ALA A 276 1.87 3.46 -17.31
C ALA A 276 0.69 2.54 -16.97
N GLY A 277 -0.13 2.88 -15.97
CA GLY A 277 -1.31 2.09 -15.58
C GLY A 277 -0.97 0.78 -14.85
N ASP A 278 0.22 0.64 -14.30
CA ASP A 278 0.70 -0.58 -13.63
C ASP A 278 1.01 -0.40 -12.14
N GLU A 279 0.92 0.83 -11.63
CA GLU A 279 1.22 1.19 -10.25
C GLU A 279 0.21 2.18 -9.67
N LEU A 280 -0.04 2.07 -8.37
CA LEU A 280 -0.77 3.03 -7.57
C LEU A 280 0.15 3.76 -6.58
N ALA A 281 -0.03 5.08 -6.48
CA ALA A 281 0.42 5.87 -5.35
C ALA A 281 -0.73 6.00 -4.35
N LEU A 282 -0.47 5.65 -3.10
CA LEU A 282 -1.41 5.82 -2.00
C LEU A 282 -0.90 6.97 -1.11
N LEU A 283 -1.70 8.03 -0.98
CA LEU A 283 -1.35 9.23 -0.23
C LEU A 283 -2.25 9.31 1.00
N GLY A 284 -1.67 9.05 2.18
CA GLY A 284 -2.33 9.22 3.47
C GLY A 284 -1.94 10.55 4.09
N HIS A 285 -2.91 11.41 4.41
CA HIS A 285 -2.69 12.62 5.19
C HIS A 285 -2.96 12.32 6.65
N PHE A 286 -2.01 12.68 7.52
CA PHE A 286 -2.06 12.44 8.95
C PHE A 286 -1.98 13.78 9.67
N PHE A 287 -3.02 14.09 10.45
CA PHE A 287 -3.16 15.37 11.14
C PHE A 287 -3.32 15.18 12.66
N CYS A 288 -2.57 15.92 13.47
CA CYS A 288 -2.72 15.96 14.93
C CYS A 288 -2.87 17.40 15.44
N MET A 289 -4.00 18.04 15.11
CA MET A 289 -4.24 19.46 15.43
C MET A 289 -3.21 20.38 14.74
N GLU A 290 -3.12 21.63 15.17
CA GLU A 290 -2.19 22.64 14.63
C GLU A 290 -0.69 22.27 14.74
N TRP A 291 -0.36 21.23 15.50
CA TRP A 291 1.00 20.90 15.87
C TRP A 291 1.66 19.89 14.96
N CYS A 292 0.91 19.07 14.23
CA CYS A 292 1.54 18.18 13.29
C CYS A 292 0.64 17.83 12.11
N ASN A 293 1.27 17.87 10.94
CA ASN A 293 0.66 17.55 9.67
C ASN A 293 1.74 16.87 8.81
N ASP A 294 1.40 15.68 8.34
CA ASP A 294 2.27 14.87 7.50
C ASP A 294 1.48 14.20 6.37
N VAL A 295 2.16 13.94 5.26
CA VAL A 295 1.63 13.13 4.17
C VAL A 295 2.60 11.98 3.93
N VAL A 296 2.08 10.77 4.07
CA VAL A 296 2.82 9.55 3.74
C VAL A 296 2.38 9.07 2.38
N ILE A 297 3.36 8.92 1.49
CA ILE A 297 3.17 8.38 0.15
C ILE A 297 3.82 6.99 0.11
N THR A 298 3.08 5.99 -0.36
CA THR A 298 3.65 4.70 -0.77
C THR A 298 3.26 4.41 -2.21
N ARG A 299 4.06 3.60 -2.88
CA ARG A 299 3.85 3.17 -4.27
C ARG A 299 3.80 1.65 -4.35
N LEU A 300 2.86 1.12 -5.11
CA LEU A 300 2.59 -0.31 -5.19
C LEU A 300 2.17 -0.70 -6.59
N SER A 301 2.86 -1.68 -7.18
CA SER A 301 2.40 -2.24 -8.45
C SER A 301 1.09 -3.01 -8.26
N HIS A 302 0.25 -2.99 -9.29
CA HIS A 302 -0.98 -3.78 -9.35
C HIS A 302 -0.72 -5.27 -9.07
N ASP A 303 0.34 -5.78 -9.68
CA ASP A 303 0.86 -7.15 -9.56
C ASP A 303 1.16 -7.53 -8.11
N ARG A 304 1.80 -6.62 -7.37
CA ARG A 304 2.13 -6.83 -5.97
C ARG A 304 0.88 -6.86 -5.09
N ILE A 305 -0.06 -5.94 -5.31
CA ILE A 305 -1.33 -5.90 -4.55
C ILE A 305 -2.10 -7.21 -4.77
N ALA A 306 -2.30 -7.61 -6.03
CA ALA A 306 -3.03 -8.82 -6.37
C ALA A 306 -2.36 -10.07 -5.80
N SER A 307 -1.03 -10.16 -5.90
CA SER A 307 -0.28 -11.28 -5.34
C SER A 307 -0.50 -11.43 -3.83
N TYR A 308 -0.50 -10.33 -3.07
CA TYR A 308 -0.79 -10.39 -1.62
C TYR A 308 -2.23 -10.83 -1.35
N VAL A 309 -3.22 -10.29 -2.06
CA VAL A 309 -4.64 -10.65 -1.87
C VAL A 309 -4.84 -12.13 -2.14
N TYR A 310 -4.36 -12.64 -3.28
CA TYR A 310 -4.45 -14.05 -3.61
C TYR A 310 -3.70 -14.93 -2.61
N ASN A 311 -2.48 -14.57 -2.23
CA ASN A 311 -1.66 -15.37 -1.32
C ASN A 311 -2.26 -15.44 0.10
N ASP A 312 -2.71 -14.32 0.67
CA ASP A 312 -3.30 -14.34 2.01
C ASP A 312 -4.62 -15.12 2.03
N THR A 313 -5.49 -14.89 1.03
CA THR A 313 -6.72 -15.65 0.86
C THR A 313 -6.42 -17.15 0.70
N GLY A 314 -5.47 -17.50 -0.16
CA GLY A 314 -5.03 -18.89 -0.36
C GLY A 314 -4.49 -19.52 0.92
N PHE A 315 -3.81 -18.75 1.76
CA PHE A 315 -3.29 -19.24 3.05
C PHE A 315 -4.41 -19.54 4.06
N ARG A 316 -5.54 -18.84 4.00
CA ARG A 316 -6.73 -19.17 4.81
C ARG A 316 -7.31 -20.52 4.38
N HIS A 317 -7.51 -20.74 3.09
CA HIS A 317 -7.92 -22.05 2.55
C HIS A 317 -6.91 -23.15 2.89
N HIS A 318 -5.60 -22.85 2.84
CA HIS A 318 -4.54 -23.79 3.21
C HIS A 318 -4.66 -24.24 4.67
N LYS A 319 -4.91 -23.30 5.60
CA LYS A 319 -5.18 -23.61 7.01
C LYS A 319 -6.45 -24.42 7.20
N ALA A 320 -7.46 -24.19 6.37
CA ALA A 320 -8.69 -24.97 6.34
C ALA A 320 -8.52 -26.36 5.67
N LYS A 321 -7.32 -26.70 5.19
CA LYS A 321 -6.99 -27.93 4.44
C LYS A 321 -7.71 -28.07 3.10
N GLU A 322 -8.17 -26.95 2.55
CA GLU A 322 -8.80 -26.87 1.23
C GLU A 322 -7.72 -26.71 0.15
N TYR A 323 -6.85 -27.72 0.03
CA TYR A 323 -5.59 -27.59 -0.70
C TYR A 323 -5.75 -27.32 -2.21
N THR A 324 -6.86 -27.75 -2.80
CA THR A 324 -7.22 -27.41 -4.18
C THR A 324 -7.45 -25.91 -4.35
N ALA A 325 -8.24 -25.29 -3.46
CA ALA A 325 -8.51 -23.86 -3.49
C ALA A 325 -7.26 -23.04 -3.14
N SER A 326 -6.48 -23.49 -2.15
CA SER A 326 -5.22 -22.82 -1.80
C SER A 326 -4.22 -22.87 -2.95
N ARG A 327 -4.05 -24.02 -3.62
CA ARG A 327 -3.23 -24.16 -4.83
C ARG A 327 -3.64 -23.16 -5.90
N ASP A 328 -4.92 -23.06 -6.24
CA ASP A 328 -5.39 -22.18 -7.32
C ASP A 328 -5.10 -20.70 -7.01
N LEU A 329 -5.30 -20.31 -5.75
CA LEU A 329 -4.98 -18.95 -5.29
C LEU A 329 -3.48 -18.68 -5.23
N PHE A 330 -2.66 -19.62 -4.74
CA PHE A 330 -1.20 -19.46 -4.77
C PHE A 330 -0.65 -19.44 -6.19
N LEU A 331 -1.28 -20.16 -7.13
CA LEU A 331 -0.92 -20.10 -8.55
C LEU A 331 -1.21 -18.71 -9.12
N LYS A 332 -2.40 -18.16 -8.87
CA LYS A 332 -2.74 -16.77 -9.22
C LYS A 332 -1.76 -15.78 -8.59
N ALA A 333 -1.42 -15.94 -7.31
CA ALA A 333 -0.48 -15.08 -6.60
C ALA A 333 0.93 -15.12 -7.20
N THR A 334 1.38 -16.31 -7.60
CA THR A 334 2.68 -16.54 -8.25
C THR A 334 2.74 -15.92 -9.64
N TRP A 335 1.66 -16.01 -10.41
CA TRP A 335 1.56 -15.36 -11.73
C TRP A 335 1.41 -13.85 -11.64
N ALA A 336 0.73 -13.34 -10.61
CA ALA A 336 0.58 -11.91 -10.40
C ALA A 336 1.92 -11.26 -10.02
N ASN A 337 2.73 -11.88 -9.15
CA ASN A 337 4.06 -11.37 -8.82
C ASN A 337 5.09 -12.52 -8.69
N PRO A 338 5.73 -12.93 -9.80
CA PRO A 338 6.69 -14.02 -9.78
C PRO A 338 8.01 -13.68 -9.07
N LYS A 339 8.26 -12.39 -8.80
CA LYS A 339 9.43 -11.91 -8.05
C LYS A 339 9.24 -12.01 -6.54
N ALA A 340 8.03 -12.31 -6.06
CA ALA A 340 7.80 -12.55 -4.65
C ALA A 340 8.13 -14.01 -4.30
N PRO A 341 8.98 -14.29 -3.30
CA PRO A 341 9.36 -15.66 -2.96
C PRO A 341 8.27 -16.45 -2.24
N LEU A 342 7.36 -15.76 -1.54
CA LEU A 342 6.36 -16.40 -0.69
C LEU A 342 5.25 -17.13 -1.48
N PRO A 343 4.62 -16.52 -2.52
CA PRO A 343 3.61 -17.21 -3.34
C PRO A 343 4.07 -18.53 -3.98
N PRO A 344 5.20 -18.60 -4.72
CA PRO A 344 5.63 -19.86 -5.33
C PRO A 344 6.03 -20.91 -4.28
N TYR A 345 6.51 -20.48 -3.10
CA TYR A 345 6.78 -21.40 -1.99
C TYR A 345 5.49 -22.02 -1.45
N ASN A 346 4.48 -21.19 -1.16
CA ASN A 346 3.18 -21.67 -0.69
C ASN A 346 2.48 -22.55 -1.73
N LEU A 347 2.63 -22.22 -3.01
CA LEU A 347 2.17 -23.05 -4.13
C LEU A 347 2.82 -24.43 -4.12
N ALA A 348 4.14 -24.50 -3.89
CA ALA A 348 4.85 -25.77 -3.81
C ALA A 348 4.36 -26.64 -2.63
N CYS A 349 4.10 -26.02 -1.48
CA CYS A 349 3.50 -26.70 -0.33
C CYS A 349 2.11 -27.28 -0.69
N ALA A 350 1.24 -26.48 -1.30
CA ALA A 350 -0.10 -26.94 -1.69
C ALA A 350 -0.05 -28.10 -2.70
N TYR A 351 0.85 -28.06 -3.69
CA TYR A 351 1.05 -29.18 -4.62
C TYR A 351 1.57 -30.44 -3.92
N ALA A 352 2.53 -30.31 -2.99
CA ALA A 352 3.07 -31.45 -2.25
C ALA A 352 2.01 -32.16 -1.39
N LEU A 353 1.12 -31.38 -0.76
CA LEU A 353 -0.02 -31.90 0.02
C LEU A 353 -1.08 -32.57 -0.85
N LEU A 354 -1.23 -32.12 -2.11
CA LEU A 354 -2.09 -32.75 -3.11
C LEU A 354 -1.45 -33.98 -3.79
N GLY A 355 -0.18 -34.29 -3.49
CA GLY A 355 0.56 -35.39 -4.14
C GLY A 355 1.03 -35.09 -5.56
N ASP A 356 0.92 -33.84 -6.03
CA ASP A 356 1.39 -33.40 -7.35
C ASP A 356 2.89 -33.06 -7.29
N ALA A 357 3.72 -34.10 -7.25
CA ALA A 357 5.16 -33.96 -7.12
C ALA A 357 5.78 -33.14 -8.28
N THR A 358 5.23 -33.26 -9.49
CA THR A 358 5.75 -32.56 -10.68
C THR A 358 5.58 -31.05 -10.55
N ASN A 359 4.40 -30.57 -10.17
CA ASN A 359 4.21 -29.13 -10.02
C ASN A 359 4.76 -28.58 -8.69
N ALA A 360 4.86 -29.42 -7.65
CA ALA A 360 5.57 -29.06 -6.43
C ALA A 360 7.05 -28.75 -6.71
N GLU A 361 7.74 -29.57 -7.51
CA GLU A 361 9.13 -29.33 -7.92
C GLU A 361 9.28 -27.99 -8.65
N LYS A 362 8.44 -27.73 -9.65
CA LYS A 362 8.50 -26.50 -10.46
C LYS A 362 8.30 -25.26 -9.61
N ALA A 363 7.30 -25.27 -8.74
CA ALA A 363 7.00 -24.16 -7.84
C ALA A 363 8.14 -23.93 -6.82
N LEU A 364 8.70 -25.00 -6.25
CA LEU A 364 9.82 -24.89 -5.31
C LEU A 364 11.08 -24.36 -5.99
N ARG A 365 11.37 -24.83 -7.22
CA ARG A 365 12.48 -24.32 -8.04
C ARG A 365 12.34 -22.81 -8.29
N LEU A 366 11.13 -22.34 -8.62
CA LEU A 366 10.86 -20.91 -8.78
C LEU A 366 11.09 -20.13 -7.47
N ALA A 367 10.58 -20.63 -6.34
CA ALA A 367 10.78 -20.00 -5.04
C ALA A 367 12.27 -19.90 -4.64
N ILE A 368 13.05 -20.97 -4.90
CA ILE A 368 14.50 -21.01 -4.68
C ILE A 368 15.23 -20.04 -5.62
N ALA A 369 14.80 -19.91 -6.87
CA ALA A 369 15.41 -18.96 -7.80
C ALA A 369 15.28 -17.50 -7.33
N VAL A 370 14.22 -17.17 -6.59
CA VAL A 370 13.97 -15.82 -6.07
C VAL A 370 14.69 -15.54 -4.75
N ALA A 371 14.67 -16.47 -3.80
CA ALA A 371 15.16 -16.24 -2.43
C ALA A 371 16.27 -17.20 -1.95
N GLY A 372 16.80 -18.03 -2.84
CA GLY A 372 17.99 -18.83 -2.63
C GLY A 372 17.93 -19.75 -1.42
N ASP A 373 19.00 -19.77 -0.64
CA ASP A 373 19.22 -20.73 0.43
C ASP A 373 18.23 -20.58 1.60
N LYS A 374 17.64 -19.40 1.80
CA LYS A 374 16.59 -19.19 2.81
C LYS A 374 15.38 -20.09 2.54
N VAL A 375 14.99 -20.20 1.27
CA VAL A 375 13.88 -21.08 0.86
C VAL A 375 14.27 -22.55 0.96
N LYS A 376 15.47 -22.93 0.53
CA LYS A 376 15.97 -24.32 0.67
C LYS A 376 15.94 -24.78 2.12
N ALA A 377 16.47 -23.97 3.03
CA ALA A 377 16.54 -24.27 4.46
C ALA A 377 15.14 -24.39 5.09
N ARG A 378 14.19 -23.56 4.66
CA ARG A 378 12.80 -23.63 5.09
C ARG A 378 12.12 -24.92 4.58
N ALA A 379 12.26 -25.23 3.30
CA ALA A 379 11.64 -26.41 2.67
C ALA A 379 12.01 -27.72 3.38
N LYS A 380 13.28 -27.92 3.74
CA LYS A 380 13.75 -29.14 4.46
C LYS A 380 13.01 -29.43 5.76
N LYS A 381 12.47 -28.39 6.40
CA LYS A 381 11.85 -28.47 7.73
C LYS A 381 10.33 -28.34 7.69
N ASP A 382 9.78 -28.03 6.52
CA ASP A 382 8.34 -27.77 6.38
C ASP A 382 7.57 -29.09 6.28
N ALA A 383 6.57 -29.24 7.16
CA ALA A 383 5.77 -30.45 7.25
C ALA A 383 4.94 -30.69 5.98
N ASP A 384 4.66 -29.63 5.20
CA ASP A 384 3.90 -29.73 3.96
C ASP A 384 4.65 -30.53 2.88
N PHE A 385 5.98 -30.63 2.98
CA PHE A 385 6.81 -31.44 2.07
C PHE A 385 7.03 -32.88 2.56
N LYS A 386 6.41 -33.32 3.67
CA LYS A 386 6.66 -34.64 4.27
C LYS A 386 6.54 -35.80 3.27
N SER A 387 5.57 -35.73 2.36
CA SER A 387 5.34 -36.75 1.32
C SER A 387 6.46 -36.81 0.27
N VAL A 388 7.26 -35.75 0.11
CA VAL A 388 8.27 -35.62 -0.95
C VAL A 388 9.71 -35.51 -0.42
N LEU A 389 9.93 -35.51 0.89
CA LEU A 389 11.29 -35.46 1.50
C LEU A 389 12.23 -36.54 0.97
N GLY A 390 11.69 -37.71 0.61
CA GLY A 390 12.46 -38.83 0.07
C GLY A 390 12.82 -38.69 -1.41
N ALA A 391 12.09 -37.85 -2.15
CA ALA A 391 12.20 -37.75 -3.60
C ALA A 391 13.55 -37.16 -4.03
N LYS A 392 14.10 -37.69 -5.13
CA LYS A 392 15.42 -37.26 -5.63
C LYS A 392 15.44 -35.76 -5.95
N TRP A 393 14.43 -35.28 -6.67
CA TRP A 393 14.32 -33.86 -7.06
C TRP A 393 14.32 -32.92 -5.86
N PHE A 394 13.67 -33.32 -4.76
CA PHE A 394 13.57 -32.49 -3.56
C PHE A 394 14.94 -32.34 -2.91
N LYS A 395 15.63 -33.48 -2.71
CA LYS A 395 17.01 -33.52 -2.20
C LYS A 395 17.98 -32.73 -3.09
N ASP A 396 17.87 -32.85 -4.41
CA ASP A 396 18.71 -32.12 -5.36
C ASP A 396 18.50 -30.59 -5.25
N LEU A 397 17.24 -30.13 -5.10
CA LEU A 397 16.91 -28.71 -4.98
C LEU A 397 17.34 -28.12 -3.63
N THR A 398 17.17 -28.87 -2.54
CA THR A 398 17.43 -28.35 -1.20
C THR A 398 18.87 -28.57 -0.73
N GLY A 399 19.61 -29.50 -1.34
CA GLY A 399 20.78 -30.13 -0.73
C GLY A 399 20.39 -30.86 0.55
#